data_AF-A0A256JE56-F1
#
_entry.id   AF-A0A256JE56-F1
#
_cell.length_a   1.000
_cell.length_b   1.000
_cell.length_c   1.000
_cell.angle_alpha   90.00
_cell.angle_beta   90.00
_cell.angle_gamma   90.00
#
_symmetry.space_group_name_H-M   'P 1'
#
loop_
_entity.id
_entity.type
_entity.pdbx_description
1 polymer ?
#
loop_
_entity_poly.entity_id
_entity_poly.type
_entity_poly.pdbx_seq_one_letter_code
_entity_poly.pdbx_strand_id
1 'polypeptide(L)'
;MGNFDEHLNAGKAAGLLAAVAAGFLVLDRGGGIGEIIIVASGVGGVLVVGSLLPDIDHQASKPRQAAGSLGALTVVGGVIVLVVFVPDSVALLGGLVNTFGVGGNPSTLGIGVLVLGAVLLLATGGDTFDLLTTHRGFTHSLVFVGLVGLGTLVATQQLAEVGGVLGIFQGLNGVLVGVAAAVGVLVHLMVDR
;
A
#
# COMPACT_ATOMS: atom_id res chain seq x y z
N MET A 1 -0.39 5.38 24.12
CA MET A 1 -1.23 4.63 23.18
C MET A 1 -2.30 5.55 22.68
N GLY A 2 -2.19 5.89 21.40
CA GLY A 2 -3.16 6.75 20.75
C GLY A 2 -4.46 6.00 20.54
N ASN A 3 -5.60 6.68 20.61
CA ASN A 3 -6.83 6.09 20.08
C ASN A 3 -6.93 6.32 18.57
N PHE A 4 -7.85 5.60 17.90
CA PHE A 4 -8.06 5.73 16.46
C PHE A 4 -8.27 7.18 16.00
N ASP A 5 -8.99 7.99 16.77
CA ASP A 5 -9.28 9.38 16.39
C ASP A 5 -8.02 10.25 16.47
N GLU A 6 -7.11 9.97 17.41
CA GLU A 6 -5.80 10.62 17.50
C GLU A 6 -4.91 10.27 16.31
N HIS A 7 -4.83 8.99 15.92
CA HIS A 7 -4.09 8.56 14.73
C HIS A 7 -4.67 9.16 13.45
N LEU A 8 -6.00 9.18 13.31
CA LEU A 8 -6.69 9.79 12.17
C LEU A 8 -6.44 11.30 12.09
N ASN A 9 -6.50 12.01 13.21
CA ASN A 9 -6.31 13.46 13.24
C ASN A 9 -4.86 13.84 12.95
N ALA A 10 -3.89 13.11 13.51
CA ALA A 10 -2.48 13.28 13.18
C ALA A 10 -2.20 12.99 11.70
N GLY A 11 -2.77 11.89 11.18
CA GLY A 11 -2.73 11.55 9.76
C GLY A 11 -3.28 12.64 8.86
N LYS A 12 -4.46 13.20 9.18
CA LYS A 12 -5.07 14.30 8.42
C LYS A 12 -4.21 15.56 8.44
N ALA A 13 -3.66 15.93 9.59
CA ALA A 13 -2.81 17.12 9.72
C ALA A 13 -1.52 16.96 8.91
N ALA A 14 -0.82 15.84 9.07
CA ALA A 14 0.39 15.53 8.31
C ALA A 14 0.10 15.37 6.81
N GLY A 15 -1.01 14.73 6.47
CA GLY A 15 -1.45 14.52 5.08
C GLY A 15 -1.75 15.83 4.37
N LEU A 16 -2.42 16.77 5.03
CA LEU A 16 -2.67 18.10 4.48
C LEU A 16 -1.37 18.87 4.23
N LEU A 17 -0.45 18.88 5.20
CA LEU A 17 0.85 19.54 5.05
C LEU A 17 1.67 18.91 3.91
N ALA A 18 1.70 17.57 3.85
CA ALA A 18 2.41 16.84 2.79
C ALA A 18 1.78 17.08 1.41
N ALA A 19 0.45 17.14 1.31
CA ALA A 19 -0.24 17.46 0.06
C ALA A 19 0.10 18.86 -0.44
N VAL A 20 0.14 19.85 0.45
CA VAL A 20 0.54 21.22 0.11
C VAL A 20 2.00 21.26 -0.35
N ALA A 21 2.91 20.62 0.40
CA ALA A 21 4.32 20.54 0.03
C ALA A 21 4.53 19.84 -1.32
N ALA A 22 3.88 18.71 -1.55
CA ALA A 22 3.93 17.98 -2.81
C ALA A 22 3.40 18.81 -3.98
N GLY A 23 2.29 19.54 -3.77
CA GLY A 23 1.75 20.46 -4.77
C GLY A 23 2.73 21.56 -5.15
N PHE A 24 3.41 22.17 -4.17
CA PHE A 24 4.47 23.14 -4.43
C PHE A 24 5.66 22.53 -5.17
N LEU A 25 6.09 21.32 -4.81
CA LEU A 25 7.19 20.63 -5.50
C LEU A 25 6.85 20.26 -6.95
N VAL A 26 5.59 19.93 -7.25
CA VAL A 26 5.14 19.71 -8.63
C VAL A 26 5.10 21.03 -9.40
N LEU A 27 4.59 22.10 -8.78
CA LEU A 27 4.55 23.43 -9.38
C LEU A 27 5.96 23.95 -9.70
N ASP A 28 6.91 23.82 -8.77
CA ASP A 28 8.31 24.23 -8.93
C ASP A 28 8.99 23.51 -10.11
N ARG A 29 8.59 22.25 -10.37
CA ARG A 29 9.06 21.46 -11.52
C ARG A 29 8.32 21.77 -12.84
N GLY A 30 7.45 22.78 -12.86
CA GLY A 30 6.69 23.19 -14.04
C GLY A 30 5.46 22.31 -14.34
N GLY A 31 5.00 21.52 -13.37
CA GLY A 31 3.83 20.67 -13.52
C GLY A 31 2.53 21.45 -13.70
N GLY A 32 1.59 20.88 -14.45
CA GLY A 32 0.29 21.49 -14.69
C GLY A 32 -0.66 21.38 -13.49
N ILE A 33 -1.75 22.18 -13.48
CA ILE A 33 -2.75 22.16 -12.41
C ILE A 33 -3.32 20.76 -12.16
N GLY A 34 -3.60 20.00 -13.22
CA GLY A 34 -4.09 18.62 -13.10
C GLY A 34 -3.10 17.70 -12.40
N GLU A 35 -1.81 17.81 -12.71
CA GLU A 35 -0.73 17.05 -12.10
C GLU A 35 -0.58 17.39 -10.60
N ILE A 36 -0.60 18.69 -10.28
CA ILE A 36 -0.54 19.20 -8.90
C ILE A 36 -1.68 18.60 -8.08
N ILE A 37 -2.92 18.65 -8.58
CA ILE A 37 -4.09 18.14 -7.87
C ILE A 37 -3.96 16.63 -7.62
N ILE A 38 -3.58 15.86 -8.65
CA ILE A 38 -3.48 14.40 -8.56
C ILE A 38 -2.37 13.97 -7.59
N VAL A 39 -1.18 14.57 -7.71
CA VAL A 39 -0.05 14.22 -6.83
C VAL A 39 -0.32 14.67 -5.40
N ALA A 40 -0.83 15.88 -5.17
CA ALA A 40 -1.17 16.37 -3.83
C ALA A 40 -2.24 15.48 -3.17
N SER A 41 -3.28 15.10 -3.92
CA SER A 41 -4.33 14.20 -3.43
C SER A 41 -3.79 12.80 -3.13
N GLY A 42 -2.93 12.26 -4.01
CA GLY A 42 -2.28 10.97 -3.82
C GLY A 42 -1.40 10.96 -2.58
N VAL A 43 -0.52 11.96 -2.41
CA VAL A 43 0.35 12.10 -1.24
C VAL A 43 -0.47 12.24 0.04
N GLY A 44 -1.44 13.15 0.08
CA GLY A 44 -2.26 13.38 1.27
C GLY A 44 -3.09 12.16 1.65
N GLY A 45 -3.75 11.54 0.67
CA GLY A 45 -4.59 10.36 0.87
C GLY A 45 -3.79 9.15 1.34
N VAL A 46 -2.67 8.84 0.67
CA VAL A 46 -1.82 7.70 1.02
C VAL A 46 -1.19 7.88 2.40
N LEU A 47 -0.82 9.09 2.80
CA LEU A 47 -0.30 9.36 4.15
C LEU A 47 -1.37 9.08 5.21
N VAL A 48 -2.59 9.57 5.02
CA VAL A 48 -3.72 9.31 5.95
C VAL A 48 -4.00 7.81 6.05
N VAL A 49 -3.98 7.09 4.94
CA VAL A 49 -4.15 5.62 4.97
C VAL A 49 -2.98 4.97 5.71
N GLY A 50 -1.75 5.37 5.41
CA GLY A 50 -0.54 4.87 6.08
C GLY A 50 -0.55 5.11 7.58
N SER A 51 -1.12 6.21 8.07
CA SER A 51 -1.21 6.51 9.50
C SER A 51 -2.26 5.69 10.25
N LEU A 52 -3.13 5.00 9.55
CA LEU A 52 -4.12 4.07 10.13
C LEU A 52 -3.75 2.62 9.87
N LEU A 53 -2.78 2.36 8.99
CA LEU A 53 -2.43 1.02 8.57
C LEU A 53 -1.94 0.15 9.74
N PRO A 54 -1.13 0.66 10.69
CA PRO A 54 -0.67 -0.18 11.79
C PRO A 54 -1.78 -0.66 12.74
N ASP A 55 -2.87 0.11 12.89
CA ASP A 55 -4.03 -0.26 13.71
C ASP A 55 -4.69 -1.59 13.30
N ILE A 56 -4.37 -2.14 12.13
CA ILE A 56 -4.86 -3.46 11.70
C ILE A 56 -4.46 -4.59 12.68
N ASP A 57 -3.41 -4.40 13.49
CA ASP A 57 -3.01 -5.37 14.51
C ASP A 57 -3.88 -5.33 15.78
N HIS A 58 -4.65 -4.25 15.99
CA HIS A 58 -5.61 -4.15 17.08
C HIS A 58 -6.94 -4.82 16.70
N GLN A 59 -7.28 -5.92 17.38
CA GLN A 59 -8.44 -6.75 17.03
C GLN A 59 -9.80 -6.03 17.04
N ALA A 60 -9.94 -4.99 17.84
CA ALA A 60 -11.16 -4.18 17.92
C ALA A 60 -11.10 -2.89 17.07
N SER A 61 -10.01 -2.64 16.34
CA SER A 61 -9.83 -1.38 15.63
C SER A 61 -10.76 -1.25 14.41
N LYS A 62 -11.14 -0.01 14.09
CA LYS A 62 -11.92 0.27 12.88
C LYS A 62 -11.17 -0.14 11.60
N PRO A 63 -9.85 0.06 11.45
CA PRO A 63 -9.08 -0.43 10.31
C PRO A 63 -9.13 -1.94 10.15
N ARG A 64 -9.03 -2.71 11.24
CA ARG A 64 -9.20 -4.18 11.22
C ARG A 64 -10.60 -4.57 10.76
N GLN A 65 -11.64 -3.94 11.30
CA GLN A 65 -13.03 -4.20 10.90
C GLN A 65 -13.28 -3.87 9.42
N ALA A 66 -12.69 -2.78 8.93
CA ALA A 66 -12.74 -2.40 7.51
C ALA A 66 -11.98 -3.39 6.63
N ALA A 67 -10.76 -3.79 7.03
CA ALA A 67 -9.99 -4.82 6.34
C ALA A 67 -10.69 -6.18 6.33
N GLY A 68 -11.40 -6.54 7.41
CA GLY A 68 -12.22 -7.77 7.46
C GLY A 68 -13.47 -7.68 6.58
N SER A 69 -14.19 -6.56 6.58
CA SER A 69 -15.44 -6.39 5.82
C SER A 69 -15.22 -6.14 4.33
N LEU A 70 -14.11 -5.49 3.96
CA LEU A 70 -13.72 -5.26 2.56
C LEU A 70 -12.67 -6.24 2.06
N GLY A 71 -12.15 -7.11 2.94
CA GLY A 71 -11.01 -7.99 2.68
C GLY A 71 -11.18 -8.82 1.41
N ALA A 72 -12.35 -9.45 1.23
CA ALA A 72 -12.70 -10.19 0.02
C ALA A 72 -12.62 -9.32 -1.25
N LEU A 73 -13.20 -8.11 -1.21
CA LEU A 73 -13.17 -7.19 -2.34
C LEU A 73 -11.77 -6.67 -2.63
N THR A 74 -10.98 -6.33 -1.61
CA THR A 74 -9.61 -5.85 -1.79
C THR A 74 -8.64 -6.93 -2.24
N VAL A 75 -8.79 -8.17 -1.73
CA VAL A 75 -7.92 -9.28 -2.12
C VAL A 75 -8.26 -9.73 -3.54
N VAL A 76 -9.54 -9.92 -3.86
CA VAL A 76 -9.96 -10.29 -5.22
C VAL A 76 -9.64 -9.17 -6.21
N GLY A 77 -9.93 -7.91 -5.85
CA GLY A 77 -9.58 -6.75 -6.65
C GLY A 77 -8.07 -6.61 -6.87
N GLY A 78 -7.27 -6.82 -5.83
CA GLY A 78 -5.80 -6.79 -5.90
C GLY A 78 -5.23 -7.87 -6.80
N VAL A 79 -5.74 -9.11 -6.71
CA VAL A 79 -5.34 -10.19 -7.64
C VAL A 79 -5.70 -9.84 -9.07
N ILE A 80 -6.93 -9.38 -9.32
CA ILE A 80 -7.36 -8.98 -10.67
C ILE A 80 -6.47 -7.85 -11.20
N VAL A 81 -6.20 -6.84 -10.40
CA VAL A 81 -5.34 -5.72 -10.79
C VAL A 81 -3.92 -6.19 -11.12
N LEU A 82 -3.32 -7.03 -10.27
CA LEU A 82 -1.97 -7.57 -10.52
C LEU A 82 -1.92 -8.41 -11.80
N VAL A 83 -2.91 -9.27 -12.02
CA VAL A 83 -2.97 -10.14 -13.21
C VAL A 83 -3.20 -9.34 -14.50
N VAL A 84 -4.04 -8.31 -14.45
CA VAL A 84 -4.41 -7.53 -15.65
C VAL A 84 -3.37 -6.46 -15.99
N PHE A 85 -2.90 -5.73 -14.99
CA PHE A 85 -2.06 -4.53 -15.21
C PHE A 85 -0.59 -4.79 -14.96
N VAL A 86 -0.22 -5.88 -14.28
CA VAL A 86 1.17 -6.17 -13.91
C VAL A 86 1.58 -7.62 -14.27
N PRO A 87 1.28 -8.09 -15.50
CA PRO A 87 1.43 -9.50 -15.87
C PRO A 87 2.88 -10.00 -15.75
N ASP A 88 3.87 -9.13 -15.94
CA ASP A 88 5.29 -9.49 -15.84
C ASP A 88 5.71 -9.78 -14.39
N SER A 89 5.17 -9.03 -13.42
CA SER A 89 5.39 -9.31 -12.00
C SER A 89 4.73 -10.62 -11.58
N VAL A 90 3.56 -10.93 -12.14
CA VAL A 90 2.90 -12.22 -11.91
C VAL A 90 3.71 -13.35 -12.53
N ALA A 91 4.24 -13.17 -13.74
CA ALA A 91 5.11 -14.17 -14.37
C ALA A 91 6.41 -14.39 -13.58
N LEU A 92 7.00 -13.35 -12.99
CA LEU A 92 8.15 -13.47 -12.09
C LEU A 92 7.84 -14.36 -10.87
N LEU A 93 6.68 -14.19 -10.24
CA LEU A 93 6.24 -15.07 -9.15
C LEU A 93 6.16 -16.54 -9.60
N GLY A 94 5.63 -16.81 -10.79
CA GLY A 94 5.62 -18.16 -11.34
C GLY A 94 7.00 -18.67 -11.75
N GLY A 95 7.93 -17.79 -12.14
CA GLY A 95 9.33 -18.12 -12.38
C GLY A 95 10.05 -18.61 -11.11
N LEU A 96 9.72 -18.03 -9.95
CA LEU A 96 10.19 -18.54 -8.66
C LEU A 96 9.65 -19.93 -8.39
N VAL A 97 8.36 -20.19 -8.67
CA VAL A 97 7.76 -21.53 -8.53
C VAL A 97 8.43 -22.57 -9.41
N ASN A 98 8.77 -22.21 -10.66
CA ASN A 98 9.54 -23.07 -11.56
C ASN A 98 10.92 -23.45 -10.99
N THR A 99 11.56 -22.53 -10.25
CA THR A 99 12.84 -22.78 -9.59
C THR A 99 12.75 -23.90 -8.53
N PHE A 100 11.55 -24.12 -7.98
CA PHE A 100 11.26 -25.22 -7.06
C PHE A 100 10.83 -26.52 -7.77
N GLY A 101 10.99 -26.61 -9.09
CA GLY A 101 10.79 -27.84 -9.88
C GLY A 101 9.34 -28.10 -10.31
N VAL A 102 8.43 -27.15 -10.10
CA VAL A 102 7.06 -27.23 -10.62
C VAL A 102 7.08 -26.81 -12.08
N GLY A 103 6.75 -27.72 -13.01
CA GLY A 103 6.72 -27.40 -14.44
C GLY A 103 5.44 -26.67 -14.86
N GLY A 104 5.58 -25.58 -15.61
CA GLY A 104 4.43 -24.86 -16.19
C GLY A 104 4.79 -23.52 -16.82
N ASN A 105 3.80 -22.90 -17.45
CA ASN A 105 3.91 -21.52 -17.92
C ASN A 105 4.05 -20.57 -16.71
N PRO A 106 5.07 -19.68 -16.66
CA PRO A 106 5.28 -18.76 -15.54
C PRO A 106 4.06 -17.88 -15.20
N SER A 107 3.33 -17.37 -16.19
CA SER A 107 2.14 -16.56 -15.94
C SER A 107 1.03 -17.39 -15.29
N THR A 108 0.81 -18.63 -15.74
CA THR A 108 -0.19 -19.53 -15.16
C THR A 108 0.15 -19.91 -13.73
N LEU A 109 1.43 -20.22 -13.46
CA LEU A 109 1.90 -20.54 -12.12
C LEU A 109 1.82 -19.33 -11.19
N GLY A 110 2.18 -18.14 -11.67
CA GLY A 110 2.06 -16.89 -10.94
C GLY A 110 0.62 -16.56 -10.55
N ILE A 111 -0.32 -16.71 -11.48
CA ILE A 111 -1.76 -16.59 -11.19
C ILE A 111 -2.17 -17.62 -10.13
N GLY A 112 -1.72 -18.87 -10.25
CA GLY A 112 -1.96 -19.92 -9.26
C GLY A 112 -1.48 -19.53 -7.86
N VAL A 113 -0.28 -18.96 -7.74
CA VAL A 113 0.25 -18.44 -6.47
C VAL A 113 -0.61 -17.32 -5.92
N LEU A 114 -0.99 -16.35 -6.76
CA LEU A 114 -1.82 -15.23 -6.33
C LEU A 114 -3.21 -15.68 -5.87
N VAL A 115 -3.84 -16.61 -6.60
CA VAL A 115 -5.15 -17.15 -6.25
C VAL A 115 -5.08 -17.99 -4.98
N LEU A 116 -4.09 -18.87 -4.84
CA LEU A 116 -3.91 -19.65 -3.62
C LEU A 116 -3.57 -18.77 -2.42
N GLY A 117 -2.70 -17.78 -2.61
CA GLY A 117 -2.36 -16.78 -1.59
C GLY A 117 -3.56 -15.94 -1.17
N ALA A 118 -4.40 -15.54 -2.13
CA ALA A 118 -5.65 -14.85 -1.88
C ALA A 118 -6.66 -15.72 -1.13
N VAL A 119 -6.86 -16.97 -1.54
CA VAL A 119 -7.75 -17.92 -0.85
C VAL A 119 -7.27 -18.19 0.57
N LEU A 120 -5.96 -18.38 0.76
CA LEU A 120 -5.38 -18.54 2.08
C LEU A 120 -5.59 -17.28 2.93
N LEU A 121 -5.27 -16.10 2.38
CA LEU A 121 -5.47 -14.82 3.05
C LEU A 121 -6.94 -14.54 3.38
N LEU A 122 -7.90 -15.02 2.57
CA LEU A 122 -9.33 -14.90 2.86
C LEU A 122 -9.80 -15.93 3.88
N ALA A 123 -9.27 -17.15 3.82
CA ALA A 123 -9.63 -18.23 4.73
C ALA A 123 -9.02 -18.03 6.13
N THR A 124 -7.86 -17.39 6.22
CA THR A 124 -7.08 -17.29 7.45
C THR A 124 -6.72 -15.86 7.84
N GLY A 125 -7.14 -14.84 7.09
CA GLY A 125 -6.66 -13.45 7.22
C GLY A 125 -6.85 -12.84 8.60
N GLY A 126 -7.92 -13.17 9.31
CA GLY A 126 -8.08 -12.79 10.71
C GLY A 126 -7.05 -13.49 11.60
N ASP A 127 -7.06 -14.82 11.60
CA ASP A 127 -6.28 -15.66 12.52
C ASP A 127 -4.76 -15.66 12.24
N THR A 128 -4.36 -15.49 10.97
CA THR A 128 -2.93 -15.43 10.56
C THR A 128 -2.32 -14.07 10.88
N PHE A 129 -3.08 -12.98 10.72
CA PHE A 129 -2.64 -11.68 11.26
C PHE A 129 -2.52 -11.73 12.78
N ASP A 130 -3.44 -12.40 13.47
CA ASP A 130 -3.38 -12.56 14.94
C ASP A 130 -2.18 -13.39 15.42
N LEU A 131 -1.74 -14.38 14.63
CA LEU A 131 -0.53 -15.16 14.88
C LEU A 131 0.77 -14.40 14.59
N LEU A 132 0.76 -13.48 13.63
CA LEU A 132 1.95 -12.71 13.20
C LEU A 132 2.10 -11.34 13.88
N THR A 133 1.03 -10.80 14.47
CA THR A 133 1.01 -9.45 15.06
C THR A 133 0.60 -9.48 16.53
N THR A 134 1.59 -9.64 17.42
CA THR A 134 1.37 -9.51 18.86
C THR A 134 1.45 -8.03 19.28
N HIS A 135 0.31 -7.38 19.52
CA HIS A 135 0.04 -6.10 20.22
C HIS A 135 0.85 -4.80 19.90
N ARG A 136 2.08 -4.90 19.37
CA ARG A 136 3.00 -3.86 18.86
C ARG A 136 3.95 -4.53 17.85
N GLY A 137 3.37 -5.39 17.01
CA GLY A 137 4.10 -6.41 16.27
C GLY A 137 4.83 -5.85 15.05
N PHE A 138 4.79 -6.61 13.97
CA PHE A 138 5.46 -6.23 12.73
C PHE A 138 5.06 -4.84 12.20
N THR A 139 3.77 -4.49 12.28
CA THR A 139 3.19 -3.20 11.83
C THR A 139 3.75 -1.98 12.57
N HIS A 140 4.32 -2.19 13.75
CA HIS A 140 4.91 -1.13 14.57
C HIS A 140 6.45 -1.03 14.42
N SER A 141 7.02 -1.68 13.39
CA SER A 141 8.47 -1.73 13.15
C SER A 141 8.92 -0.81 12.01
N LEU A 142 10.19 -0.38 12.04
CA LEU A 142 10.81 0.36 10.93
C LEU A 142 10.90 -0.49 9.64
N VAL A 143 10.94 -1.82 9.76
CA VAL A 143 10.90 -2.72 8.61
C VAL A 143 9.57 -2.58 7.88
N PHE A 144 8.46 -2.54 8.61
CA PHE A 144 7.13 -2.31 8.02
C PHE A 144 7.00 -0.94 7.38
N VAL A 145 7.54 0.12 8.00
CA VAL A 145 7.64 1.45 7.38
C VAL A 145 8.32 1.37 6.01
N GLY A 146 9.48 0.69 5.94
CA GLY A 146 10.22 0.50 4.69
C GLY A 146 9.44 -0.28 3.64
N LEU A 147 8.75 -1.36 4.04
CA LEU A 147 7.95 -2.18 3.13
C LEU A 147 6.72 -1.45 2.58
N VAL A 148 6.03 -0.67 3.40
CA VAL A 148 4.89 0.14 2.96
C VAL A 148 5.34 1.22 1.98
N GLY A 149 6.45 1.90 2.26
CA GLY A 149 7.02 2.90 1.36
C GLY A 149 7.49 2.30 0.02
N LEU A 150 8.28 1.22 0.07
CA LEU A 150 8.78 0.53 -1.13
C LEU A 150 7.65 -0.11 -1.94
N GLY A 151 6.71 -0.79 -1.27
CA GLY A 151 5.54 -1.39 -1.92
C GLY A 151 4.68 -0.34 -2.61
N THR A 152 4.48 0.81 -1.97
CA THR A 152 3.76 1.94 -2.60
C THR A 152 4.54 2.50 -3.78
N LEU A 153 5.85 2.68 -3.66
CA LEU A 153 6.69 3.15 -4.78
C LEU A 153 6.58 2.20 -5.98
N VAL A 154 6.76 0.90 -5.78
CA VAL A 154 6.62 -0.10 -6.85
C VAL A 154 5.22 -0.04 -7.45
N ALA A 155 4.17 -0.01 -6.61
CA ALA A 155 2.79 0.09 -7.09
C ALA A 155 2.56 1.35 -7.94
N THR A 156 3.10 2.50 -7.52
CA THR A 156 2.97 3.75 -8.29
C THR A 156 3.72 3.71 -9.61
N GLN A 157 4.89 3.05 -9.67
CA GLN A 157 5.62 2.87 -10.92
C GLN A 157 4.85 1.96 -11.89
N GLN A 158 4.31 0.84 -11.41
CA GLN A 158 3.51 -0.08 -12.21
C GLN A 158 2.20 0.58 -12.69
N LEU A 159 1.52 1.35 -11.83
CA LEU A 159 0.36 2.14 -12.25
C LEU A 159 0.71 3.16 -13.32
N ALA A 160 1.90 3.74 -13.26
CA ALA A 160 2.33 4.74 -14.23
C ALA A 160 2.68 4.14 -15.60
N GLU A 161 3.02 2.85 -15.67
CA GLU A 161 3.20 2.11 -16.92
C GLU A 161 1.88 1.88 -17.68
N VAL A 162 0.73 1.88 -16.98
CA VAL A 162 -0.60 1.84 -17.60
C VAL A 162 -0.87 3.08 -18.45
N GLY A 163 -0.19 4.21 -18.17
CA GLY A 163 -0.29 5.44 -18.92
C GLY A 163 -1.56 6.25 -18.65
N GLY A 164 -1.90 7.16 -19.56
CA GLY A 164 -3.01 8.11 -19.39
C GLY A 164 -2.84 8.97 -18.14
N VAL A 165 -3.91 9.13 -17.35
CA VAL A 165 -3.89 9.91 -16.10
C VAL A 165 -2.92 9.30 -15.07
N LEU A 166 -2.76 7.97 -15.06
CA LEU A 166 -1.89 7.27 -14.11
C LEU A 166 -0.40 7.49 -14.40
N GLY A 167 -0.05 7.84 -15.65
CA GLY A 167 1.31 8.21 -16.04
C GLY A 167 1.88 9.40 -15.26
N ILE A 168 1.04 10.19 -14.59
CA ILE A 168 1.45 11.28 -13.69
C ILE A 168 2.33 10.78 -12.54
N PHE A 169 2.22 9.50 -12.14
CA PHE A 169 3.05 8.94 -11.08
C PHE A 169 4.45 8.49 -11.54
N GLN A 170 4.83 8.71 -12.80
CA GLN A 170 6.19 8.41 -13.26
C GLN A 170 7.24 9.28 -12.52
N GLY A 171 8.43 8.71 -12.35
CA GLY A 171 9.58 9.42 -11.79
C GLY A 171 9.34 9.91 -10.36
N LEU A 172 9.68 11.18 -10.11
CA LEU A 172 9.66 11.77 -8.77
C LEU A 172 8.26 11.84 -8.14
N ASN A 173 7.19 11.84 -8.94
CA ASN A 173 5.82 11.88 -8.40
C ASN A 173 5.46 10.58 -7.67
N GLY A 174 5.81 9.42 -8.23
CA GLY A 174 5.66 8.13 -7.56
C GLY A 174 6.53 8.03 -6.31
N VAL A 175 7.74 8.62 -6.35
CA VAL A 175 8.61 8.72 -5.16
C VAL A 175 7.95 9.51 -4.04
N LEU A 176 7.32 10.65 -4.34
CA LEU A 176 6.60 11.44 -3.34
C LEU A 176 5.48 10.62 -2.67
N VAL A 177 4.72 9.85 -3.43
CA VAL A 177 3.65 8.99 -2.91
C VAL A 177 4.21 7.84 -2.06
N GLY A 178 5.30 7.20 -2.50
CA GLY A 178 5.98 6.16 -1.73
C GLY A 178 6.52 6.67 -0.39
N VAL A 179 7.16 7.85 -0.39
CA VAL A 179 7.63 8.52 0.83
C VAL A 179 6.45 8.87 1.73
N ALA A 180 5.36 9.39 1.17
CA ALA A 180 4.15 9.72 1.93
C ALA A 180 3.55 8.51 2.66
N ALA A 181 3.57 7.33 2.04
CA ALA A 181 3.12 6.08 2.67
C ALA A 181 3.97 5.72 3.89
N ALA A 182 5.31 5.77 3.75
CA ALA A 182 6.23 5.53 4.86
C ALA A 182 6.06 6.56 5.98
N VAL A 183 5.93 7.85 5.63
CA VAL A 183 5.69 8.92 6.60
C VAL A 183 4.36 8.73 7.32
N GLY A 184 3.32 8.26 6.64
CA GLY A 184 2.03 7.92 7.27
C GLY A 184 2.22 6.93 8.41
N VAL A 185 2.93 5.83 8.16
CA VAL A 185 3.25 4.84 9.21
C VAL A 185 4.07 5.48 10.33
N LEU A 186 5.07 6.33 10.01
CA LEU A 186 5.84 7.03 11.04
C LEU A 186 5.00 7.96 11.90
N VAL A 187 4.03 8.66 11.31
CA VAL A 187 3.07 9.50 12.05
C VAL A 187 2.28 8.65 13.04
N HIS A 188 1.82 7.47 12.62
CA HIS A 188 1.18 6.51 13.53
C HIS A 188 2.10 6.18 14.71
N LEU A 189 3.35 5.78 14.44
CA LEU A 189 4.32 5.41 15.47
C LEU A 189 4.66 6.55 16.43
N MET A 190 4.58 7.81 15.98
CA MET A 190 4.83 8.96 16.86
C MET A 190 3.67 9.21 17.83
N VAL A 191 2.44 8.98 17.39
CA VAL A 191 1.24 9.13 18.22
C VAL A 191 1.13 7.99 19.24
N ASP A 192 1.62 6.79 18.90
CA ASP A 192 1.55 5.63 19.81
C ASP A 192 2.62 5.60 20.93
N ARG A 193 3.53 6.57 20.94
CA ARG A 193 4.59 6.70 21.97
C ARG A 193 4.04 7.01 23.37
#